data_AF-A0A3Q0J4P7-F1
#
_entry.id   AF-A0A3Q0J4P7-F1
#
_cell.length_a   1.000
_cell.length_b   1.000
_cell.length_c   1.000
_cell.angle_alpha   90.00
_cell.angle_beta   90.00
_cell.angle_gamma   90.00
#
_symmetry.space_group_name_H-M   'P 1'
#
loop_
_entity.id
_entity.type
_entity.pdbx_description
1 polymer ?
#
loop_
_entity_poly.entity_id
_entity_poly.type
_entity_poly.pdbx_seq_one_letter_code
_entity_poly.pdbx_strand_id
1 'polypeptide(L)' 'MQPTKKHLKVVEYVTPEKYAHWEKVGNSMGFLYTASGPLVRSSYKAGEFFIGSVLRNRKAAAEAKTENA' A
#
# COMPACT_ATOMS: atom_id res chain seq x y z
N MET A 1 4.78 13.78 -10.02
CA MET A 1 5.70 14.37 -11.02
C MET A 1 5.02 15.57 -11.63
N GLN A 2 5.73 16.69 -11.78
CA GLN A 2 5.14 17.90 -12.33
C GLN A 2 4.90 17.71 -13.84
N PRO A 3 3.64 17.70 -14.33
CA PRO A 3 3.37 17.43 -15.75
C PRO A 3 3.86 18.55 -16.67
N THR A 4 3.69 19.81 -16.24
CA THR A 4 4.14 21.01 -16.96
C THR A 4 4.56 22.09 -15.98
N LYS A 5 5.28 23.12 -16.47
CA LYS A 5 5.74 24.26 -15.65
C LYS A 5 4.61 25.08 -15.00
N LYS A 6 3.36 24.94 -15.48
CA LYS A 6 2.17 25.59 -14.89
C LYS A 6 1.63 24.88 -13.65
N HIS A 7 1.99 23.61 -13.43
CA HIS A 7 1.59 22.86 -12.24
C HIS A 7 2.50 23.17 -11.06
N LEU A 8 2.09 22.79 -9.85
CA LEU A 8 2.89 22.95 -8.64
C LEU A 8 4.32 22.43 -8.82
N LYS A 9 5.29 23.21 -8.33
CA LYS A 9 6.70 22.84 -8.36
C LYS A 9 6.94 21.64 -7.45
N VAL A 10 7.77 20.71 -7.90
CA VAL A 10 8.27 19.63 -7.05
C VAL A 10 9.24 20.24 -6.03
N VAL A 11 8.95 20.05 -4.74
CA VAL A 11 9.81 20.53 -3.64
C VAL A 11 10.93 19.53 -3.36
N GLU A 12 10.63 18.24 -3.42
CA GLU A 12 11.58 17.16 -3.09
C GLU A 12 11.27 15.90 -3.92
N TYR A 13 12.32 15.20 -4.33
CA TYR A 13 12.23 13.81 -4.77
C TYR A 13 12.67 12.91 -3.62
N VAL A 14 11.70 12.22 -3.05
CA VAL A 14 11.88 11.42 -1.84
C VAL A 14 12.63 10.12 -2.16
N THR A 15 13.51 9.68 -1.26
CA THR A 15 14.28 8.43 -1.41
C THR A 15 13.42 7.18 -1.18
N PRO A 16 13.81 6.00 -1.72
CA PRO A 16 13.09 4.75 -1.51
C PRO A 16 12.83 4.39 -0.04
N GLU A 17 13.73 4.74 0.87
CA GLU A 17 13.65 4.40 2.29
C GLU A 17 12.45 5.09 2.96
N LYS A 18 12.15 6.33 2.56
CA LYS A 18 11.00 7.08 3.09
C LYS A 18 9.67 6.51 2.56
N TYR A 19 9.64 5.94 1.36
CA TYR A 19 8.48 5.16 0.90
C TYR A 19 8.28 3.89 1.73
N ALA A 20 9.35 3.16 2.03
CA ALA A 20 9.31 1.97 2.88
C ALA A 20 8.83 2.28 4.31
N HIS A 21 9.20 3.44 4.85
CA HIS A 21 8.65 3.92 6.11
C HIS A 21 7.12 4.08 6.05
N TRP A 22 6.61 4.77 5.02
CA TRP A 22 5.16 4.97 4.86
C TRP A 22 4.36 3.69 4.61
N GLU A 23 4.96 2.70 3.95
CA GLU A 23 4.35 1.38 3.80
C GLU A 23 4.13 0.72 5.17
N LYS A 24 5.14 0.75 6.04
CA LYS A 24 5.04 0.21 7.41
C LYS A 24 3.99 0.95 8.22
N VAL A 25 3.94 2.28 8.13
CA VAL A 25 2.94 3.09 8.83
C VAL A 25 1.53 2.73 8.36
N GLY A 26 1.28 2.68 7.05
CA GLY A 26 -0.04 2.29 6.51
C GLY A 26 -0.46 0.89 6.94
N ASN A 27 0.46 -0.08 6.92
CA ASN A 27 0.18 -1.44 7.38
C ASN A 27 -0.14 -1.47 8.89
N SER A 28 0.54 -0.67 9.71
CA SER A 28 0.24 -0.57 11.15
C SER A 28 -1.10 0.10 11.47
N MET A 29 -1.61 0.94 10.56
CA MET A 29 -2.94 1.57 10.69
C MET A 29 -4.09 0.61 10.37
N GLY A 30 -3.80 -0.59 9.87
CA GLY A 30 -4.81 -1.61 9.56
C GLY A 30 -5.47 -1.44 8.18
N PHE A 31 -4.84 -0.72 7.25
CA PHE A 31 -5.29 -0.73 5.85
C PHE A 31 -5.21 -2.15 5.28
N LEU A 32 -6.17 -2.50 4.41
CA LEU A 32 -6.22 -3.82 3.75
C LEU A 32 -4.92 -4.12 2.97
N TYR A 33 -4.36 -3.10 2.34
CA TYR A 33 -3.01 -3.11 1.77
C TYR A 33 -2.47 -1.68 1.68
N THR A 34 -1.15 -1.55 1.67
CA THR A 34 -0.45 -0.28 1.40
C THR A 34 0.54 -0.50 0.27
N ALA A 35 0.42 0.26 -0.81
CA ALA A 35 1.42 0.30 -1.88
C ALA A 35 2.13 1.65 -1.85
N SER A 36 3.44 1.65 -1.60
CA SER A 36 4.24 2.86 -1.43
C SER A 36 5.49 2.81 -2.29
N GLY A 37 5.67 3.79 -3.17
CA GLY A 37 6.85 3.88 -4.03
C GLY A 37 6.78 5.07 -4.99
N PRO A 38 7.91 5.51 -5.56
CA PRO A 38 7.99 6.75 -6.35
C PRO A 38 7.11 6.77 -7.60
N LEU A 39 6.90 5.59 -8.21
CA LEU A 39 6.11 5.44 -9.44
C LEU A 39 4.73 4.81 -9.19
N VAL A 40 4.40 4.48 -7.93
CA VAL A 40 3.08 3.92 -7.60
C VAL A 40 2.01 4.96 -7.92
N ARG A 41 0.90 4.48 -8.50
CA ARG A 41 -0.31 5.23 -8.82
C ARG A 41 -1.52 4.44 -8.35
N SER A 42 -2.69 5.05 -8.31
CA SER A 42 -3.91 4.42 -7.79
C SER A 42 -4.28 3.09 -8.47
N SER A 43 -4.02 2.95 -9.78
CA SER A 43 -4.31 1.72 -10.53
C SER A 43 -3.17 0.70 -10.52
N TYR A 44 -2.00 1.03 -9.95
CA TYR A 44 -0.85 0.13 -9.96
C TYR A 44 -1.17 -1.16 -9.22
N LYS A 45 -1.21 -2.28 -9.97
CA LYS A 45 -1.49 -3.63 -9.44
C LYS A 45 -2.76 -3.72 -8.57
N ALA A 46 -3.74 -2.85 -8.79
CA ALA A 46 -4.91 -2.76 -7.91
C ALA A 46 -5.66 -4.10 -7.78
N GLY A 47 -5.80 -4.85 -8.89
CA GLY A 47 -6.43 -6.17 -8.88
C GLY A 47 -5.66 -7.21 -8.06
N GLU A 48 -4.34 -7.30 -8.27
CA GLU A 48 -3.45 -8.22 -7.52
C GLU A 48 -3.49 -7.90 -6.01
N PHE A 49 -3.38 -6.62 -5.65
CA PHE A 49 -3.42 -6.20 -4.26
C PHE A 49 -4.78 -6.46 -3.62
N PHE A 50 -5.88 -6.17 -4.31
CA PHE A 50 -7.21 -6.43 -3.78
C PHE A 50 -7.45 -7.92 -3.54
N ILE A 51 -7.26 -8.75 -4.58
CA ILE A 51 -7.48 -10.20 -4.48
C ILE A 51 -6.55 -10.81 -3.43
N GLY A 52 -5.25 -10.48 -3.48
CA GLY A 52 -4.27 -11.00 -2.55
C GLY A 52 -4.60 -10.66 -1.09
N SER A 53 -5.05 -9.44 -0.83
CA SER A 53 -5.37 -8.99 0.54
C SER A 53 -6.67 -9.60 1.06
N VAL A 54 -7.69 -9.72 0.21
CA VAL A 54 -8.94 -10.41 0.57
C VAL A 54 -8.67 -11.88 0.91
N LEU A 55 -7.84 -12.56 0.12
CA LEU A 55 -7.47 -13.96 0.38
C LEU A 55 -6.69 -14.12 1.69
N ARG A 56 -5.72 -13.24 1.96
CA ARG A 56 -4.97 -13.25 3.23
C ARG A 56 -5.88 -13.05 4.44
N ASN A 57 -6.78 -12.08 4.40
CA ASN A 57 -7.72 -11.83 5.50
C ASN A 57 -8.68 -12.99 5.73
N ARG A 58 -9.18 -13.62 4.66
CA ARG A 58 -10.02 -14.82 4.76
C ARG A 58 -9.29 -15.99 5.42
N LYS A 59 -8.02 -16.21 5.04
CA LYS A 59 -7.18 -17.25 5.63
C LYS A 59 -6.95 -17.00 7.12
N ALA A 60 -6.55 -15.78 7.49
CA ALA A 60 -6.36 -15.40 8.89
C ALA A 60 -7.63 -15.59 9.74
N ALA A 61 -8.80 -15.24 9.19
CA ALA A 61 -10.09 -15.44 9.85
C ALA A 61 -10.47 -16.92 10.01
N ALA A 62 -10.07 -17.79 9.08
CA ALA A 62 -10.30 -19.23 9.19
C ALA A 62 -9.38 -19.87 10.23
N GLU A 63 -8.10 -19.50 10.25
CA GLU A 63 -7.12 -19.98 11.23
C GLU A 63 -7.52 -19.59 12.67
N ALA A 64 -7.93 -18.34 12.88
CA ALA A 64 -8.43 -17.87 14.18
C ALA A 64 -9.69 -18.61 14.66
N LYS A 65 -10.51 -19.16 13.75
CA LYS A 65 -11.69 -19.96 14.12
C LYS A 65 -11.31 -21.38 14.56
N THR A 66 -10.31 -21.98 13.93
CA THR A 66 -9.83 -23.33 14.26
C THR A 66 -9.09 -23.34 15.60
N GLU A 67 -8.39 -22.27 15.95
CA GLU A 67 -7.65 -22.18 17.23
C GLU A 67 -8.57 -21.93 18.45
N ASN A 68 -9.76 -21.36 18.23
CA ASN A 68 -10.76 -21.11 19.27
C ASN A 68 -11.82 -22.22 19.42
N ALA A 69 -11.68 -23.33 18.69
CA ALA A 69 -12.57 -24.50 18.71
C ALA A 69 -11.88 -25.70 19.38
#